data_AF-A0A6G2QAR7-F1
#
_entry.id   AF-A0A6G2QAR7-F1
#
_cell.length_a   1.000
_cell.length_b   1.000
_cell.length_c   1.000
_cell.angle_alpha   90.00
_cell.angle_beta   90.00
_cell.angle_gamma   90.00
#
_symmetry.space_group_name_H-M   'P 1'
#
loop_
_entity.id
_entity.type
_entity.pdbx_description
1 polymer ?
#
loop_
_entity_poly.entity_id
_entity_poly.type
_entity_poly.pdbx_seq_one_letter_code
_entity_poly.pdbx_strand_id
1 'polypeptide(L)'
;FHSPLMDPVLADFARVVGGLRFEMPRTPVVSNLTGELIDTYTPDYWVRHVREAVRFADGIRTLGELGVTTFVETGPGGVLSAMAQGCLDGAVTVPSTRSGSPEPEAITAAVARLHVLGVPVDWATFFAGRGARRAELPTYAFQHQRYWLRTTAPTAAAAPTDAVEAGFWETVEREDAQSLAATLDLPAEQLDAVLPRLSAWRRRRRQESAVEGWSYRTSWKPLSGLRTHELPGDWLFLTTQESTGTDDATAAEDRPAEAAWTSAVADGLAARGARLIRVTVDPAADRDALLRQLTDAVRDFPVDGVISLLGTDESPHAAHPVLSAGTALTLALVQALGDAGIAAPLWALTRSAMSTGRADPVPSATQHAVWGLGRVAALEHARRWGGLIDLPDTIDDRAIDRLAAVLTQSAEDQVAIRARGAFGRRLTQATAHRDTGTTHGWSPRGTVLITGGTGALG
;
A
#
# COMPACT_ATOMS: atom_id res chain seq x y z
N PHE A 1 43.20 12.89 4.67
CA PHE A 1 43.40 11.55 4.10
C PHE A 1 43.04 11.57 2.62
N HIS A 2 43.63 10.69 1.81
CA HIS A 2 43.41 10.53 0.36
C HIS A 2 43.70 11.81 -0.47
N SER A 3 44.71 12.59 -0.07
CA SER A 3 45.00 13.91 -0.67
C SER A 3 46.49 14.29 -0.53
N PRO A 4 47.04 15.14 -1.42
CA PRO A 4 48.41 15.71 -1.30
C PRO A 4 48.73 16.35 0.04
N LEU A 5 47.70 16.80 0.76
CA LEU A 5 47.88 17.36 2.09
C LEU A 5 48.39 16.35 3.13
N MET A 6 48.42 15.04 2.82
CA MET A 6 48.99 14.02 3.69
C MET A 6 50.51 13.88 3.55
N ASP A 7 51.14 14.40 2.50
CA ASP A 7 52.58 14.23 2.24
C ASP A 7 53.47 14.56 3.46
N PRO A 8 53.21 15.64 4.24
CA PRO A 8 54.04 15.99 5.39
C PRO A 8 54.05 14.93 6.51
N VAL A 9 53.01 14.09 6.62
CA VAL A 9 52.88 13.13 7.73
C VAL A 9 53.29 11.70 7.34
N LEU A 10 53.56 11.43 6.06
CA LEU A 10 53.76 10.06 5.56
C LEU A 10 54.98 9.37 6.20
N ALA A 11 56.08 10.10 6.40
CA ALA A 11 57.29 9.53 6.99
C ALA A 11 57.10 9.12 8.47
N ASP A 12 56.42 9.97 9.24
CA ASP A 12 56.10 9.67 10.64
C ASP A 12 55.08 8.54 10.74
N PHE A 13 54.07 8.55 9.88
CA PHE A 13 53.07 7.48 9.79
C PHE A 13 53.72 6.14 9.41
N ALA A 14 54.61 6.11 8.42
CA ALA A 14 55.34 4.92 8.01
C ALA A 14 56.16 4.31 9.15
N ARG A 15 56.79 5.14 9.98
CA ARG A 15 57.54 4.69 11.16
C ARG A 15 56.66 3.99 12.17
N VAL A 16 55.48 4.55 12.45
CA VAL A 16 54.51 3.96 13.40
C VAL A 16 53.96 2.65 12.85
N VAL A 17 53.48 2.65 11.61
CA VAL A 17 52.87 1.47 10.97
C VAL A 17 53.89 0.35 10.76
N GLY A 18 55.16 0.69 10.48
CA GLY A 18 56.25 -0.28 10.36
C GLY A 18 56.55 -1.06 11.65
N GLY A 19 56.15 -0.53 12.81
CA GLY A 19 56.25 -1.22 14.09
C GLY A 19 55.08 -2.17 14.40
N LEU A 20 54.04 -2.20 13.54
CA LEU A 20 52.86 -3.04 13.72
C LEU A 20 53.03 -4.38 13.02
N ARG A 21 52.42 -5.42 13.62
CA ARG A 21 52.33 -6.75 13.03
C ARG A 21 50.99 -6.88 12.29
N PHE A 22 51.05 -7.25 11.02
CA PHE A 22 49.87 -7.50 10.19
C PHE A 22 49.63 -8.99 10.05
N GLU A 23 48.36 -9.38 10.18
CA GLU A 23 47.90 -10.75 10.02
C GLU A 23 47.02 -10.85 8.77
N MET A 24 46.94 -12.06 8.20
CA MET A 24 46.07 -12.33 7.06
C MET A 24 44.60 -12.16 7.48
N PRO A 25 43.78 -11.45 6.68
CA PRO A 25 42.34 -11.33 6.93
C PRO A 25 41.66 -12.70 6.97
N ARG A 26 40.90 -12.98 8.03
CA ARG A 26 40.07 -14.20 8.12
C ARG A 26 38.86 -14.16 7.20
N THR A 27 38.36 -12.96 6.92
CA THR A 27 37.33 -12.70 5.92
C THR A 27 38.02 -12.09 4.71
N PRO A 28 37.79 -12.59 3.48
CA PRO A 28 38.34 -11.97 2.28
C PRO A 28 38.01 -10.48 2.23
N VAL A 29 39.02 -9.64 1.99
CA VAL A 29 38.85 -8.18 1.92
C VAL A 29 39.22 -7.71 0.52
N VAL A 30 38.36 -6.90 -0.09
CA VAL A 30 38.70 -6.15 -1.30
C VAL A 30 39.31 -4.82 -0.90
N SER A 31 40.51 -4.55 -1.40
CA SER A 31 41.33 -3.40 -1.02
C SER A 31 40.76 -2.10 -1.59
N ASN A 32 40.62 -1.10 -0.73
CA ASN A 32 40.22 0.25 -1.15
C ASN A 32 41.33 1.01 -1.91
N LEU A 33 42.55 0.46 -1.95
CA LEU A 33 43.67 1.05 -2.70
C LEU A 33 43.75 0.50 -4.14
N THR A 34 43.43 -0.79 -4.33
CA THR A 34 43.61 -1.51 -5.60
C THR A 34 42.29 -1.87 -6.27
N GLY A 35 41.21 -2.05 -5.50
CA GLY A 35 39.94 -2.61 -5.98
C GLY A 35 39.95 -4.13 -6.07
N GLU A 36 41.03 -4.79 -5.65
CA GLU A 36 41.23 -6.25 -5.77
C GLU A 36 41.27 -6.93 -4.40
N LEU A 37 41.13 -8.26 -4.35
CA LEU A 37 41.33 -9.02 -3.11
C LEU A 37 42.73 -8.81 -2.55
N ILE A 38 42.82 -8.64 -1.22
CA ILE A 38 44.10 -8.52 -0.53
C ILE A 38 44.44 -9.80 0.22
N ASP A 39 45.65 -10.30 -0.03
CA ASP A 39 46.17 -11.48 0.66
C ASP A 39 46.88 -11.13 1.96
N THR A 40 47.51 -9.94 2.06
CA THR A 40 48.23 -9.49 3.26
C THR A 40 48.36 -7.96 3.29
N TYR A 41 48.25 -7.37 4.48
CA TYR A 41 48.55 -5.94 4.67
C TYR A 41 50.04 -5.70 4.90
N THR A 42 50.58 -4.66 4.28
CA THR A 42 51.96 -4.20 4.47
C THR A 42 51.99 -2.77 5.03
N PRO A 43 53.09 -2.33 5.67
CA PRO A 43 53.23 -0.92 6.04
C PRO A 43 53.07 0.04 4.86
N ASP A 44 53.63 -0.33 3.70
CA ASP A 44 53.50 0.43 2.45
C ASP A 44 52.04 0.60 2.01
N TYR A 45 51.24 -0.48 2.09
CA TYR A 45 49.81 -0.42 1.80
C TYR A 45 49.12 0.69 2.59
N TRP A 46 49.39 0.82 3.89
CA TRP A 46 48.74 1.82 4.74
C TRP A 46 49.21 3.24 4.44
N VAL A 47 50.51 3.43 4.19
CA VAL A 47 51.07 4.73 3.81
C VAL A 47 50.45 5.21 2.49
N ARG A 48 50.36 4.31 1.51
CA ARG A 48 49.70 4.57 0.23
C ARG A 48 48.21 4.81 0.40
N HIS A 49 47.51 3.99 1.17
CA HIS A 49 46.08 4.14 1.40
C HIS A 49 45.74 5.48 2.07
N VAL A 50 46.56 5.98 3.01
CA VAL A 50 46.38 7.31 3.61
C VAL A 50 46.49 8.44 2.58
N ARG A 51 47.23 8.24 1.49
CA ARG A 51 47.58 9.27 0.51
C ARG A 51 46.79 9.19 -0.81
N GLU A 52 46.59 8.00 -1.33
CA GLU A 52 45.95 7.70 -2.61
C GLU A 52 44.42 7.67 -2.50
N ALA A 53 43.74 7.79 -3.64
CA ALA A 53 42.28 7.79 -3.70
C ALA A 53 41.68 6.42 -3.37
N VAL A 54 40.48 6.43 -2.76
CA VAL A 54 39.73 5.20 -2.48
C VAL A 54 39.06 4.70 -3.76
N ARG A 55 39.43 3.49 -4.20
CA ARG A 55 38.89 2.80 -5.38
C ARG A 55 37.57 2.07 -5.07
N PHE A 56 36.60 2.80 -4.52
CA PHE A 56 35.33 2.22 -4.04
C PHE A 56 34.55 1.49 -5.14
N ALA A 57 34.35 2.14 -6.29
CA ALA A 57 33.56 1.57 -7.39
C ALA A 57 34.21 0.30 -7.96
N ASP A 58 35.55 0.28 -8.05
CA ASP A 58 36.29 -0.90 -8.50
C ASP A 58 36.13 -2.04 -7.49
N GLY A 59 36.18 -1.73 -6.19
CA GLY A 59 35.94 -2.73 -5.15
C GLY A 59 34.54 -3.34 -5.17
N ILE A 60 33.50 -2.52 -5.40
CA ILE A 60 32.11 -3.03 -5.53
C ILE A 60 31.95 -3.91 -6.77
N ARG A 61 32.59 -3.57 -7.90
CA ARG A 61 32.55 -4.41 -9.11
C ARG A 61 33.23 -5.75 -8.89
N THR A 62 34.42 -5.76 -8.28
CA THR A 62 35.12 -7.00 -7.90
C THR A 62 34.26 -7.87 -6.98
N LEU A 63 33.57 -7.28 -6.00
CA LEU A 63 32.63 -8.03 -5.15
C LEU A 63 31.46 -8.63 -5.97
N GLY A 64 30.92 -7.88 -6.93
CA GLY A 64 29.90 -8.38 -7.85
C GLY A 64 30.39 -9.52 -8.75
N GLU A 65 31.60 -9.43 -9.28
CA GLU A 65 32.26 -10.49 -10.07
C GLU A 65 32.49 -11.76 -9.25
N LEU A 66 32.74 -11.61 -7.95
CA LEU A 66 32.83 -12.71 -6.98
C LEU A 66 31.46 -13.25 -6.54
N GLY A 67 30.36 -12.73 -7.09
CA GLY A 67 28.99 -13.20 -6.84
C GLY A 67 28.31 -12.59 -5.61
N VAL A 68 28.87 -11.53 -5.03
CA VAL A 68 28.23 -10.83 -3.90
C VAL A 68 27.07 -9.97 -4.40
N THR A 69 25.87 -10.25 -3.93
CA THR A 69 24.64 -9.55 -4.32
C THR A 69 24.01 -8.72 -3.21
N THR A 70 24.39 -8.97 -1.95
CA THR A 70 23.86 -8.31 -0.76
C THR A 70 24.99 -7.67 0.04
N PHE A 71 24.88 -6.37 0.31
CA PHE A 71 25.89 -5.56 0.98
C PHE A 71 25.32 -4.96 2.26
N VAL A 72 26.12 -4.96 3.32
CA VAL A 72 25.80 -4.31 4.59
C VAL A 72 26.75 -3.14 4.80
N GLU A 73 26.23 -1.93 4.89
CA GLU A 73 27.02 -0.76 5.27
C GLU A 73 27.09 -0.67 6.79
N THR A 74 28.31 -0.60 7.32
CA THR A 74 28.53 -0.34 8.74
C THR A 74 28.90 1.14 8.92
N GLY A 75 27.95 1.95 9.39
CA GLY A 75 28.19 3.38 9.63
C GLY A 75 26.91 4.22 9.58
N PRO A 76 26.95 5.46 10.12
CA PRO A 76 25.75 6.24 10.48
C PRO A 76 24.98 6.86 9.28
N GLY A 77 25.42 6.66 8.04
CA GLY A 77 25.06 7.52 6.92
C GLY A 77 24.25 6.90 5.78
N GLY A 78 24.30 5.58 5.57
CA GLY A 78 23.68 4.95 4.40
C GLY A 78 24.29 5.40 3.06
N VAL A 79 25.40 6.15 3.09
CA VAL A 79 26.00 6.79 1.91
C VAL A 79 26.65 5.73 1.03
N LEU A 80 27.36 4.77 1.62
CA LEU A 80 28.01 3.70 0.86
C LEU A 80 26.97 2.78 0.23
N SER A 81 25.82 2.59 0.87
CA SER A 81 24.68 1.81 0.38
C SER A 81 24.12 2.41 -0.90
N ALA A 82 23.97 3.74 -0.95
CA ALA A 82 23.54 4.44 -2.16
C ALA A 82 24.61 4.40 -3.26
N MET A 83 25.89 4.62 -2.90
CA MET A 83 26.99 4.57 -3.87
C MET A 83 27.16 3.17 -4.48
N ALA A 84 27.01 2.11 -3.69
CA ALA A 84 27.14 0.74 -4.15
C ALA A 84 26.04 0.35 -5.16
N GLN A 85 24.81 0.82 -4.95
CA GLN A 85 23.71 0.63 -5.92
C GLN A 85 24.01 1.28 -7.28
N GLY A 86 24.73 2.40 -7.30
CA GLY A 86 25.17 3.03 -8.55
C GLY A 86 26.36 2.31 -9.23
N CYS A 87 27.03 1.38 -8.54
CA CYS A 87 28.17 0.66 -9.07
C CYS A 87 27.81 -0.72 -9.64
N LEU A 88 26.70 -1.32 -9.20
CA LEU A 88 26.30 -2.68 -9.57
C LEU A 88 24.77 -2.79 -9.66
N ASP A 89 24.27 -3.12 -10.85
CA ASP A 89 22.84 -3.31 -11.09
C ASP A 89 22.30 -4.49 -10.28
N GLY A 90 21.16 -4.29 -9.61
CA GLY A 90 20.53 -5.31 -8.78
C GLY A 90 21.20 -5.54 -7.41
N ALA A 91 22.19 -4.74 -7.03
CA ALA A 91 22.80 -4.82 -5.70
C ALA A 91 21.80 -4.46 -4.60
N VAL A 92 21.66 -5.35 -3.62
CA VAL A 92 20.83 -5.12 -2.44
C VAL A 92 21.71 -4.54 -1.34
N THR A 93 21.38 -3.35 -0.83
CA THR A 93 22.17 -2.67 0.19
C THR A 93 21.36 -2.41 1.46
N VAL A 94 21.96 -2.70 2.61
CA VAL A 94 21.35 -2.57 3.93
C VAL A 94 22.26 -1.74 4.85
N PRO A 95 21.88 -0.50 5.20
CA PRO A 95 22.61 0.26 6.21
C PRO A 95 22.33 -0.34 7.60
N SER A 96 23.39 -0.55 8.40
CA SER A 96 23.28 -1.10 9.76
C SER A 96 22.78 -0.07 10.78
N THR A 97 23.02 1.21 10.52
CA THR A 97 22.59 2.33 11.36
C THR A 97 22.08 3.48 10.49
N ARG A 98 21.25 4.34 11.08
CA ARG A 98 20.72 5.54 10.44
C ARG A 98 20.75 6.69 11.44
N SER A 99 21.27 7.84 11.01
CA SER A 99 21.20 9.05 11.82
C SER A 99 19.76 9.38 12.22
N GLY A 100 19.55 9.70 13.49
CA GLY A 100 18.22 10.02 14.04
C GLY A 100 17.39 8.82 14.54
N SER A 101 17.94 7.60 14.53
CA SER A 101 17.29 6.41 15.12
C SER A 101 18.13 5.82 16.26
N PRO A 102 17.51 5.29 17.34
CA PRO A 102 18.22 4.54 18.37
C PRO A 102 19.02 3.36 17.78
N GLU A 103 20.30 3.25 18.13
CA GLU A 103 21.20 2.22 17.56
C GLU A 103 20.67 0.78 17.71
N PRO A 104 20.09 0.36 18.85
CA PRO A 104 19.56 -1.00 18.99
C PRO A 104 18.41 -1.30 18.00
N GLU A 105 17.54 -0.32 17.76
CA GLU A 105 16.42 -0.45 16.82
C GLU A 105 16.93 -0.50 15.39
N ALA A 106 17.87 0.37 15.03
CA ALA A 106 18.45 0.42 13.70
C ALA A 106 19.17 -0.88 13.32
N ILE A 107 19.97 -1.43 14.24
CA ILE A 107 20.68 -2.70 14.04
C ILE A 107 19.68 -3.86 13.95
N THR A 108 18.67 -3.90 14.82
CA THR A 108 17.66 -4.96 14.80
C THR A 108 16.86 -4.93 13.48
N ALA A 109 16.50 -3.75 13.00
CA ALA A 109 15.81 -3.57 11.72
C ALA A 109 16.70 -3.98 10.53
N ALA A 110 17.99 -3.66 10.55
CA ALA A 110 18.93 -4.10 9.52
C ALA A 110 19.05 -5.62 9.44
N VAL A 111 19.18 -6.29 10.59
CA VAL A 111 19.23 -7.77 10.66
C VAL A 111 17.91 -8.40 10.22
N ALA A 112 16.77 -7.83 10.61
CA ALA A 112 15.46 -8.27 10.15
C ALA A 112 15.29 -8.11 8.63
N ARG A 113 15.80 -7.01 8.05
CA ARG A 113 15.78 -6.79 6.60
C ARG A 113 16.62 -7.84 5.87
N LEU A 114 17.81 -8.16 6.37
CA LEU A 114 18.65 -9.24 5.83
C LEU A 114 17.91 -10.59 5.87
N HIS A 115 17.21 -10.89 6.97
CA HIS A 115 16.41 -12.12 7.09
C HIS A 115 15.30 -12.20 6.04
N VAL A 116 14.56 -11.11 5.81
CA VAL A 116 13.50 -11.03 4.78
C VAL A 116 14.07 -11.19 3.37
N LEU A 117 15.30 -10.74 3.14
CA LEU A 117 16.03 -10.91 1.88
C LEU A 117 16.59 -12.33 1.68
N GLY A 118 16.34 -13.24 2.64
CA GLY A 118 16.77 -14.64 2.57
C GLY A 118 18.17 -14.90 3.11
N VAL A 119 18.82 -13.90 3.73
CA VAL A 119 20.09 -14.11 4.42
C VAL A 119 19.81 -14.92 5.70
N PRO A 120 20.50 -16.05 5.92
CA PRO A 120 20.31 -16.84 7.13
C PRO A 120 20.79 -16.05 8.34
N VAL A 121 19.89 -15.85 9.31
CA VAL A 121 20.17 -15.16 10.57
C VAL A 121 19.97 -16.16 11.71
N ASP A 122 21.01 -16.32 12.53
CA ASP A 122 20.89 -17.03 13.80
C ASP A 122 20.29 -16.10 14.86
N TRP A 123 18.97 -16.12 14.95
CA TRP A 123 18.22 -15.36 15.94
C TRP A 123 18.49 -15.80 17.38
N ALA A 124 18.89 -17.05 17.60
CA ALA A 124 19.22 -17.53 18.95
C ALA A 124 20.51 -16.88 19.43
N THR A 125 21.55 -16.85 18.59
CA THR A 125 22.80 -16.14 18.88
C THR A 125 22.58 -14.63 18.97
N PHE A 126 21.78 -14.04 18.06
CA PHE A 126 21.51 -12.60 18.09
C PHE A 126 20.84 -12.16 19.40
N PHE A 127 19.91 -12.95 19.95
CA PHE A 127 19.19 -12.60 21.17
C PHE A 127 19.74 -13.22 22.46
N ALA A 128 20.85 -13.96 22.39
CA ALA A 128 21.45 -14.62 23.55
C ALA A 128 21.72 -13.63 24.69
N GLY A 129 21.23 -13.94 25.89
CA GLY A 129 21.43 -13.12 27.09
C GLY A 129 20.63 -11.80 27.14
N ARG A 130 19.77 -11.51 26.15
CA ARG A 130 19.00 -10.25 26.08
C ARG A 130 17.55 -10.36 26.59
N GLY A 131 17.16 -11.51 27.15
CA GLY A 131 15.81 -11.74 27.68
C GLY A 131 14.69 -11.75 26.62
N ALA A 132 15.03 -11.75 25.34
CA ALA A 132 14.06 -11.82 24.26
C ALA A 132 13.32 -13.17 24.30
N ARG A 133 12.01 -13.12 24.07
CA ARG A 133 11.14 -14.30 24.07
C ARG A 133 10.54 -14.44 22.68
N ARG A 134 10.48 -15.67 22.17
CA ARG A 134 9.66 -15.94 20.98
C ARG A 134 8.21 -15.78 21.40
N ALA A 135 7.53 -14.79 20.84
CA ALA A 135 6.08 -14.71 20.92
C ALA A 135 5.50 -15.57 19.81
N GLU A 136 4.52 -16.42 20.14
CA GLU A 136 3.67 -16.99 19.11
C GLU A 136 2.82 -15.84 18.55
N LEU A 137 3.12 -15.45 17.32
CA LEU A 137 2.20 -14.60 16.57
C LEU A 137 0.95 -15.44 16.28
N PRO A 138 -0.26 -14.83 16.25
CA PRO A 138 -1.45 -15.52 15.80
C PRO A 138 -1.11 -16.20 14.47
N THR A 139 -1.14 -17.53 14.43
CA THR A 139 -0.94 -18.25 13.19
C THR A 139 -2.15 -17.95 12.33
N TYR A 140 -2.04 -16.90 11.51
CA TYR A 140 -2.88 -16.75 10.35
C TYR A 140 -2.79 -18.09 9.61
N ALA A 141 -3.92 -18.72 9.33
CA ALA A 141 -3.99 -20.05 8.73
C ALA A 141 -3.59 -20.02 7.24
N PHE A 142 -2.45 -19.40 6.91
CA PHE A 142 -1.79 -19.64 5.65
C PHE A 142 -1.15 -21.01 5.75
N GLN A 143 -1.80 -22.00 5.13
CA GLN A 143 -1.12 -23.25 4.76
C GLN A 143 0.19 -22.85 4.05
N HIS A 144 1.31 -23.48 4.42
CA HIS A 144 2.64 -23.27 3.79
C HIS A 144 2.69 -23.83 2.36
N GLN A 145 1.67 -23.56 1.56
CA GLN A 145 1.67 -23.74 0.13
C GLN A 145 1.88 -22.36 -0.49
N ARG A 146 2.74 -22.30 -1.50
CA ARG A 146 2.83 -21.14 -2.38
C ARG A 146 1.50 -20.99 -3.11
N TYR A 147 0.55 -20.30 -2.49
CA TYR A 147 -0.70 -19.93 -3.12
C TYR A 147 -0.44 -18.64 -3.91
N TRP A 148 0.06 -18.81 -5.13
CA TRP A 148 -0.17 -17.79 -6.13
C TRP A 148 -1.67 -17.74 -6.37
N LEU A 149 -2.24 -16.53 -6.50
CA LEU A 149 -3.50 -16.38 -7.24
C LEU A 149 -3.25 -16.98 -8.62
N ARG A 150 -3.51 -18.28 -8.75
CA ARG A 150 -3.80 -18.89 -10.02
C ARG A 150 -5.14 -18.30 -10.37
N THR A 151 -5.08 -17.17 -11.04
CA THR A 151 -6.21 -16.63 -11.78
C THR A 151 -6.58 -17.73 -12.76
N THR A 152 -7.42 -18.67 -12.34
CA THR A 152 -8.45 -19.20 -13.20
C THR A 152 -9.44 -18.05 -13.37
N ALA A 153 -8.97 -16.96 -13.99
CA ALA A 153 -9.83 -16.30 -14.93
C ALA A 153 -10.33 -17.46 -15.80
N PRO A 154 -11.64 -17.60 -16.06
CA PRO A 154 -11.98 -18.20 -17.32
C PRO A 154 -11.10 -17.42 -18.29
N THR A 155 -10.12 -18.09 -18.90
CA THR A 155 -9.53 -17.59 -20.12
C THR A 155 -10.77 -17.34 -20.94
N ALA A 156 -11.19 -16.06 -21.04
CA ALA A 156 -12.21 -15.67 -21.98
C ALA A 156 -11.64 -16.25 -23.25
N ALA A 157 -12.23 -17.37 -23.70
CA ALA A 157 -11.53 -18.35 -24.52
C ALA A 157 -10.76 -17.55 -25.53
N ALA A 158 -9.42 -17.54 -25.39
CA ALA A 158 -8.61 -16.77 -26.33
C ALA A 158 -9.08 -17.33 -27.66
N ALA A 159 -9.75 -16.49 -28.46
CA ALA A 159 -10.26 -16.93 -29.76
C ALA A 159 -9.09 -17.68 -30.38
N PRO A 160 -9.27 -18.96 -30.77
CA PRO A 160 -8.16 -19.85 -31.04
C PRO A 160 -7.18 -19.09 -31.91
N THR A 161 -6.03 -18.74 -31.34
CA THR A 161 -5.03 -17.96 -32.09
C THR A 161 -4.63 -18.88 -33.21
N ASP A 162 -4.97 -18.49 -34.44
CA ASP A 162 -4.66 -19.29 -35.60
C ASP A 162 -3.17 -19.63 -35.55
N ALA A 163 -2.83 -20.92 -35.60
CA ALA A 163 -1.43 -21.37 -35.49
C ALA A 163 -0.57 -20.74 -36.61
N VAL A 164 -1.20 -20.41 -37.74
CA VAL A 164 -0.60 -19.66 -38.84
C VAL A 164 -0.28 -18.23 -38.42
N GLU A 165 -1.21 -17.56 -37.73
CA GLU A 165 -1.00 -16.20 -37.21
C GLU A 165 0.08 -16.16 -36.11
N ALA A 166 0.13 -17.19 -35.26
CA ALA A 166 1.15 -17.30 -34.22
C ALA A 166 2.56 -17.44 -34.81
N GLY A 167 2.76 -18.32 -35.79
CA GLY A 167 4.04 -18.50 -36.47
C GLY A 167 4.48 -17.27 -37.27
N PHE A 168 3.53 -16.57 -37.89
CA PHE A 168 3.81 -15.29 -38.55
C PHE A 168 4.37 -14.25 -37.57
N TRP A 169 3.70 -14.04 -36.43
CA TRP A 169 4.15 -13.04 -35.45
C TRP A 169 5.45 -13.41 -34.75
N GLU A 170 5.71 -14.70 -34.51
CA GLU A 170 6.99 -15.16 -33.98
C GLU A 170 8.15 -14.79 -34.91
N THR A 171 7.97 -15.00 -36.22
CA THR A 171 8.95 -14.63 -37.24
C THR A 171 9.20 -13.12 -37.28
N VAL A 172 8.13 -12.32 -37.19
CA VAL A 172 8.21 -10.84 -37.12
C VAL A 172 8.95 -10.37 -35.87
N GLU A 173 8.70 -10.98 -34.71
CA GLU A 173 9.31 -10.58 -33.44
C GLU A 173 10.80 -10.92 -33.34
N ARG A 174 11.22 -12.03 -33.96
CA ARG A 174 12.63 -12.45 -34.08
C ARG A 174 13.39 -11.68 -35.16
N GLU A 175 12.71 -10.82 -35.90
CA GLU A 175 13.26 -10.07 -37.04
C GLU A 175 13.91 -11.01 -38.09
N ASP A 176 13.30 -12.19 -38.30
CA ASP A 176 13.76 -13.19 -39.27
C ASP A 176 13.22 -12.87 -40.67
N ALA A 177 13.96 -12.04 -41.40
CA ALA A 177 13.59 -11.62 -42.76
C ALA A 177 13.50 -12.79 -43.73
N GLN A 178 14.37 -13.81 -43.59
CA GLN A 178 14.45 -14.94 -44.53
C GLN A 178 13.19 -15.81 -44.44
N SER A 179 12.79 -16.18 -43.22
CA SER A 179 11.60 -17.01 -42.98
C SER A 179 10.30 -16.26 -43.32
N LEU A 180 10.25 -14.95 -43.05
CA LEU A 180 9.10 -14.13 -43.39
C LEU A 180 8.95 -13.94 -44.90
N ALA A 181 10.05 -13.72 -45.62
CA ALA A 181 10.05 -13.55 -47.07
C ALA A 181 9.61 -14.83 -47.80
N ALA A 182 10.03 -16.00 -47.31
CA ALA A 182 9.58 -17.30 -47.81
C ALA A 182 8.07 -17.52 -47.60
N THR A 183 7.51 -17.01 -46.50
CA THR A 183 6.08 -17.12 -46.19
C THR A 183 5.23 -16.19 -47.07
N LEU A 184 5.77 -15.03 -47.45
CA LEU A 184 5.08 -14.00 -48.23
C LEU A 184 5.36 -14.06 -49.75
N ASP A 185 6.25 -14.96 -50.19
CA ASP A 185 6.75 -15.06 -51.57
C ASP A 185 7.37 -13.75 -52.08
N LEU A 186 8.28 -13.17 -51.29
CA LEU A 186 8.97 -11.91 -51.58
C LEU A 186 10.50 -12.04 -51.43
N PRO A 187 11.31 -11.17 -52.08
CA PRO A 187 12.73 -11.05 -51.78
C PRO A 187 12.97 -10.46 -50.38
N ALA A 188 13.89 -11.03 -49.59
CA ALA A 188 14.18 -10.59 -48.22
C ALA A 188 14.61 -9.11 -48.13
N GLU A 189 15.32 -8.60 -49.14
CA GLU A 189 15.76 -7.19 -49.25
C GLU A 189 14.61 -6.19 -49.16
N GLN A 190 13.39 -6.59 -49.54
CA GLN A 190 12.20 -5.73 -49.45
C GLN A 190 11.66 -5.60 -48.02
N LEU A 191 12.07 -6.49 -47.11
CA LEU A 191 11.62 -6.51 -45.72
C LEU A 191 12.58 -5.80 -44.75
N ASP A 192 13.84 -5.56 -45.14
CA ASP A 192 14.87 -4.96 -44.29
C ASP A 192 14.44 -3.61 -43.66
N ALA A 193 13.70 -2.79 -44.42
CA ALA A 193 13.22 -1.49 -43.95
C ALA A 193 11.94 -1.55 -43.10
N VAL A 194 11.10 -2.58 -43.28
CA VAL A 194 9.75 -2.66 -42.70
C VAL A 194 9.72 -3.57 -41.48
N LEU A 195 10.47 -4.67 -41.50
CA LEU A 195 10.47 -5.70 -40.47
C LEU A 195 10.86 -5.15 -39.08
N PRO A 196 11.90 -4.32 -38.90
CA PRO A 196 12.20 -3.73 -37.60
C PRO A 196 11.08 -2.80 -37.09
N ARG A 197 10.40 -2.08 -38.00
CA ARG A 197 9.28 -1.18 -37.64
C ARG A 197 8.04 -1.97 -37.23
N LEU A 198 7.76 -3.08 -37.92
CA LEU A 198 6.66 -3.97 -37.61
C LEU A 198 6.90 -4.73 -36.30
N SER A 199 8.12 -5.20 -36.06
CA SER A 199 8.55 -5.80 -34.80
C SER A 199 8.44 -4.82 -33.63
N ALA A 200 8.94 -3.59 -33.79
CA ALA A 200 8.79 -2.53 -32.79
C ALA A 200 7.31 -2.18 -32.53
N TRP A 201 6.48 -2.11 -33.58
CA TRP A 201 5.04 -1.92 -33.43
C TRP A 201 4.38 -3.06 -32.66
N ARG A 202 4.73 -4.31 -32.95
CA ARG A 202 4.18 -5.51 -32.27
C ARG A 202 4.61 -5.57 -30.81
N ARG A 203 5.88 -5.31 -30.50
CA ARG A 203 6.40 -5.21 -29.12
C ARG A 203 5.63 -4.17 -28.31
N ARG A 204 5.46 -2.95 -28.86
CA ARG A 204 4.65 -1.89 -28.24
C ARG A 204 3.20 -2.32 -28.02
N ARG A 205 2.56 -2.93 -29.02
CA ARG A 205 1.17 -3.43 -28.91
C ARG A 205 1.00 -4.50 -27.83
N ARG A 206 1.97 -5.42 -27.67
CA ARG A 206 1.94 -6.42 -26.58
C ARG A 206 2.11 -5.78 -25.21
N GLN A 207 3.01 -4.80 -25.08
CA GLN A 207 3.18 -4.05 -23.83
C GLN A 207 1.91 -3.28 -23.48
N GLU A 208 1.32 -2.54 -24.43
CA GLU A 208 0.03 -1.85 -24.24
C GLU A 208 -1.07 -2.82 -23.81
N SER A 209 -1.21 -3.95 -24.51
CA SER A 209 -2.23 -4.95 -24.19
C SER A 209 -2.01 -5.61 -22.81
N ALA A 210 -0.76 -5.82 -22.39
CA ALA A 210 -0.45 -6.32 -21.06
C ALA A 210 -0.84 -5.30 -19.97
N VAL A 211 -0.53 -4.02 -20.19
CA VAL A 211 -0.89 -2.91 -19.28
C VAL A 211 -2.40 -2.69 -19.22
N GLU A 212 -3.11 -2.80 -20.34
CA GLU A 212 -4.59 -2.82 -20.38
C GLU A 212 -5.14 -4.00 -19.54
N GLY A 213 -4.48 -5.15 -19.59
CA GLY A 213 -4.78 -6.32 -18.75
C GLY A 213 -4.62 -6.08 -17.25
N TRP A 214 -3.82 -5.08 -16.85
CA TRP A 214 -3.58 -4.72 -15.44
C TRP A 214 -4.50 -3.60 -14.94
N SER A 215 -5.29 -3.00 -15.82
CA SER A 215 -6.12 -1.85 -15.47
C SER A 215 -7.45 -2.28 -14.86
N TYR A 216 -7.74 -1.80 -13.65
CA TYR A 216 -8.99 -2.06 -12.94
C TYR A 216 -9.63 -0.75 -12.48
N ARG A 217 -10.95 -0.80 -12.30
CA ARG A 217 -11.74 0.29 -11.71
C ARG A 217 -12.77 -0.24 -10.73
N THR A 218 -13.15 0.61 -9.80
CA THR A 218 -14.31 0.37 -8.95
C THR A 218 -15.60 0.57 -9.76
N SER A 219 -16.58 -0.27 -9.51
CA SER A 219 -17.93 -0.17 -10.06
C SER A 219 -18.93 -0.54 -8.98
N TRP A 220 -20.16 -0.06 -9.13
CA TRP A 220 -21.25 -0.32 -8.20
C TRP A 220 -22.33 -1.12 -8.92
N LYS A 221 -22.63 -2.33 -8.44
CA LYS A 221 -23.62 -3.21 -9.05
C LYS A 221 -24.90 -3.24 -8.19
N PRO A 222 -26.09 -3.13 -8.79
CA PRO A 222 -27.34 -3.24 -8.04
C PRO A 222 -27.40 -4.55 -7.25
N LEU A 223 -27.76 -4.46 -5.98
CA LEU A 223 -28.06 -5.62 -5.16
C LEU A 223 -29.50 -6.04 -5.40
N SER A 224 -29.72 -7.35 -5.49
CA SER A 224 -31.05 -7.96 -5.66
C SER A 224 -31.32 -8.90 -4.49
N GLY A 225 -32.59 -9.10 -4.15
CA GLY A 225 -32.98 -10.04 -3.10
C GLY A 225 -32.93 -9.51 -1.67
N LEU A 226 -32.83 -8.20 -1.46
CA LEU A 226 -33.08 -7.57 -0.16
C LEU A 226 -34.58 -7.70 0.17
N ARG A 227 -34.93 -8.52 1.17
CA ARG A 227 -36.32 -8.95 1.45
C ARG A 227 -36.86 -8.49 2.81
N THR A 228 -36.01 -8.37 3.82
CA THR A 228 -36.40 -7.95 5.18
C THR A 228 -36.32 -6.44 5.30
N HIS A 229 -37.39 -5.81 5.80
CA HIS A 229 -37.42 -4.37 6.09
C HIS A 229 -37.49 -4.09 7.59
N GLU A 230 -37.53 -5.13 8.42
CA GLU A 230 -37.51 -5.04 9.87
C GLU A 230 -36.06 -5.12 10.37
N LEU A 231 -35.78 -4.40 11.45
CA LEU A 231 -34.51 -4.41 12.14
C LEU A 231 -34.75 -4.67 13.63
N PRO A 232 -35.15 -5.88 14.03
CA PRO A 232 -35.32 -6.20 15.45
C PRO A 232 -33.96 -6.17 16.17
N GLY A 233 -34.00 -5.99 17.49
CA GLY A 233 -32.84 -6.13 18.36
C GLY A 233 -32.34 -4.82 18.98
N ASP A 234 -31.29 -4.95 19.76
CA ASP A 234 -30.57 -3.89 20.47
C ASP A 234 -29.39 -3.40 19.65
N TRP A 235 -29.41 -2.11 19.29
CA TRP A 235 -28.38 -1.53 18.45
C TRP A 235 -27.72 -0.34 19.15
N LEU A 236 -26.39 -0.42 19.31
CA LEU A 236 -25.63 0.78 19.65
C LEU A 236 -25.66 1.73 18.45
N PHE A 237 -26.02 2.99 18.70
CA PHE A 237 -26.11 4.01 17.68
C PHE A 237 -25.24 5.20 18.05
N LEU A 238 -24.12 5.35 17.36
CA LEU A 238 -23.09 6.35 17.67
C LEU A 238 -23.15 7.54 16.74
N THR A 239 -23.12 8.73 17.32
CA THR A 239 -23.07 10.03 16.62
C THR A 239 -22.01 10.91 17.25
N THR A 240 -21.53 11.93 16.54
CA THR A 240 -20.67 12.95 17.13
C THR A 240 -21.51 14.02 17.85
N GLN A 241 -20.90 14.70 18.82
CA GLN A 241 -21.48 15.90 19.44
C GLN A 241 -21.40 17.05 18.44
N GLU A 242 -22.49 17.80 18.28
CA GLU A 242 -22.47 18.98 17.43
C GLU A 242 -21.57 20.06 18.04
N SER A 243 -20.70 20.63 17.23
CA SER A 243 -19.87 21.76 17.65
C SER A 243 -20.75 23.00 17.78
N THR A 244 -20.81 23.60 18.97
CA THR A 244 -21.60 24.82 19.24
C THR A 244 -20.97 26.11 18.66
N GLY A 245 -20.04 25.99 17.71
CA GLY A 245 -19.18 27.09 17.24
C GLY A 245 -19.33 27.41 15.77
N THR A 246 -19.96 28.56 15.50
CA THR A 246 -19.95 29.40 14.27
C THR A 246 -20.08 28.72 12.92
N ASP A 247 -21.23 29.01 12.28
CA ASP A 247 -21.54 28.89 10.86
C ASP A 247 -20.37 29.27 9.93
N ASP A 248 -19.52 28.30 9.59
CA ASP A 248 -18.73 28.39 8.36
C ASP A 248 -19.65 28.05 7.19
N ALA A 249 -20.33 29.09 6.72
CA ALA A 249 -21.28 29.11 5.62
C ALA A 249 -20.63 28.80 4.26
N THR A 250 -20.15 27.56 4.09
CA THR A 250 -19.83 26.99 2.76
C THR A 250 -20.41 25.59 2.55
N ALA A 251 -21.21 25.07 3.50
CA ALA A 251 -22.04 23.91 3.23
C ALA A 251 -23.07 24.26 2.14
N ALA A 252 -23.05 23.51 1.03
CA ALA A 252 -23.94 23.70 -0.11
C ALA A 252 -25.39 23.92 0.35
N GLU A 253 -26.03 25.01 -0.11
CA GLU A 253 -27.33 25.54 0.32
C GLU A 253 -28.49 24.51 0.30
N ASP A 254 -28.30 23.35 -0.35
CA ASP A 254 -29.28 22.28 -0.51
C ASP A 254 -29.07 21.05 0.40
N ARG A 255 -28.03 21.01 1.26
CA ARG A 255 -27.77 19.83 2.12
C ARG A 255 -28.54 19.90 3.44
N PRO A 256 -29.31 18.87 3.83
CA PRO A 256 -29.95 18.83 5.15
C PRO A 256 -28.93 18.93 6.30
N ALA A 257 -29.28 19.70 7.33
CA ALA A 257 -28.48 19.83 8.55
C ALA A 257 -28.15 18.45 9.16
N GLU A 258 -26.95 18.33 9.76
CA GLU A 258 -26.43 17.05 10.26
C GLU A 258 -27.30 16.44 11.36
N ALA A 259 -27.76 17.22 12.35
CA ALA A 259 -28.77 16.78 13.33
C ALA A 259 -30.03 16.23 12.68
N ALA A 260 -30.61 16.94 11.71
CA ALA A 260 -31.86 16.54 11.07
C ALA A 260 -31.69 15.23 10.29
N TRP A 261 -30.57 15.09 9.59
CA TRP A 261 -30.22 13.87 8.86
C TRP A 261 -30.02 12.69 9.82
N THR A 262 -29.26 12.88 10.89
CA THR A 262 -28.99 11.87 11.92
C THR A 262 -30.26 11.42 12.63
N SER A 263 -31.16 12.36 12.98
CA SER A 263 -32.46 12.04 13.56
C SER A 263 -33.32 11.24 12.59
N ALA A 264 -33.38 11.62 11.30
CA ALA A 264 -34.14 10.89 10.30
C ALA A 264 -33.67 9.43 10.16
N VAL A 265 -32.36 9.18 10.22
CA VAL A 265 -31.82 7.81 10.24
C VAL A 265 -32.25 7.06 11.50
N ALA A 266 -32.06 7.66 12.68
CA ALA A 266 -32.36 7.02 13.96
C ALA A 266 -33.87 6.72 14.10
N ASP A 267 -34.72 7.68 13.79
CA ASP A 267 -36.18 7.57 13.92
C ASP A 267 -36.74 6.60 12.87
N GLY A 268 -36.17 6.61 11.66
CA GLY A 268 -36.46 5.62 10.62
C GLY A 268 -36.16 4.20 11.09
N LEU A 269 -34.95 3.94 11.61
CA LEU A 269 -34.56 2.61 12.10
C LEU A 269 -35.43 2.15 13.29
N ALA A 270 -35.74 3.05 14.22
CA ALA A 270 -36.63 2.76 15.34
C ALA A 270 -38.04 2.37 14.87
N ALA A 271 -38.56 3.03 13.83
CA ALA A 271 -39.84 2.67 13.21
C ALA A 271 -39.83 1.27 12.54
N ARG A 272 -38.65 0.72 12.24
CA ARG A 272 -38.47 -0.66 11.73
C ARG A 272 -38.21 -1.69 12.84
N GLY A 273 -38.36 -1.29 14.11
CA GLY A 273 -38.28 -2.20 15.27
C GLY A 273 -36.95 -2.21 16.00
N ALA A 274 -35.99 -1.35 15.63
CA ALA A 274 -34.69 -1.29 16.29
C ALA A 274 -34.78 -0.56 17.64
N ARG A 275 -34.26 -1.16 18.71
CA ARG A 275 -34.08 -0.48 20.00
C ARG A 275 -32.69 0.16 20.03
N LEU A 276 -32.65 1.47 19.81
CA LEU A 276 -31.39 2.22 19.70
C LEU A 276 -30.88 2.67 21.07
N ILE A 277 -29.69 2.19 21.44
CA ILE A 277 -28.89 2.70 22.56
C ILE A 277 -28.01 3.81 22.01
N ARG A 278 -28.47 5.06 22.13
CA ARG A 278 -27.81 6.24 21.54
C ARG A 278 -26.60 6.67 22.38
N VAL A 279 -25.45 6.85 21.73
CA VAL A 279 -24.21 7.33 22.35
C VAL A 279 -23.68 8.51 21.54
N THR A 280 -23.62 9.69 22.16
CA THR A 280 -23.08 10.90 21.53
C THR A 280 -21.62 11.09 21.98
N VAL A 281 -20.71 11.12 21.02
CA VAL A 281 -19.26 11.06 21.23
C VAL A 281 -18.65 12.45 20.99
N ASP A 282 -17.79 12.89 21.90
CA ASP A 282 -16.99 14.11 21.71
C ASP A 282 -16.03 13.92 20.50
N PRO A 283 -15.95 14.87 19.55
CA PRO A 283 -15.00 14.81 18.42
C PRO A 283 -13.53 14.61 18.83
N ALA A 284 -13.16 14.98 20.05
CA ALA A 284 -11.83 14.80 20.63
C ALA A 284 -11.69 13.52 21.49
N ALA A 285 -12.72 12.66 21.55
CA ALA A 285 -12.67 11.44 22.35
C ALA A 285 -11.58 10.47 21.85
N ASP A 286 -10.80 9.95 22.79
CA ASP A 286 -9.85 8.88 22.53
C ASP A 286 -10.47 7.49 22.78
N ARG A 287 -9.65 6.45 22.57
CA ARG A 287 -10.01 5.05 22.79
C ARG A 287 -10.55 4.80 24.21
N ASP A 288 -9.91 5.38 25.23
CA ASP A 288 -10.26 5.14 26.63
C ASP A 288 -11.56 5.85 27.01
N ALA A 289 -11.80 7.04 26.46
CA ALA A 289 -13.06 7.75 26.60
C ALA A 289 -14.22 6.97 25.95
N LEU A 290 -14.02 6.46 24.73
CA LEU A 290 -15.00 5.62 24.05
C LEU A 290 -15.26 4.32 24.82
N LEU A 291 -14.22 3.64 25.33
CA LEU A 291 -14.38 2.45 26.15
C LEU A 291 -15.29 2.69 27.36
N ARG A 292 -15.06 3.78 28.09
CA ARG A 292 -15.90 4.16 29.24
C ARG A 292 -17.34 4.41 28.82
N GLN A 293 -17.56 5.21 27.76
CA GLN A 293 -18.91 5.50 27.26
C GLN A 293 -19.65 4.23 26.81
N LEU A 294 -18.97 3.33 26.10
CA LEU A 294 -19.56 2.05 25.65
C LEU A 294 -19.93 1.16 26.84
N THR A 295 -19.05 1.04 27.83
CA THR A 295 -19.28 0.23 29.04
C THR A 295 -20.48 0.79 29.83
N ASP A 296 -20.55 2.11 29.99
CA ASP A 296 -21.63 2.78 30.71
C ASP A 296 -22.98 2.71 29.98
N ALA A 297 -22.96 2.74 28.65
CA ALA A 297 -24.16 2.68 27.82
C ALA A 297 -24.77 1.27 27.78
N VAL A 298 -23.93 0.24 27.67
CA VAL A 298 -24.38 -1.14 27.48
C VAL A 298 -24.64 -1.86 28.80
N ARG A 299 -23.93 -1.54 29.90
CA ARG A 299 -24.12 -2.14 31.25
C ARG A 299 -24.27 -3.67 31.24
N ASP A 300 -23.44 -4.35 30.44
CA ASP A 300 -23.43 -5.81 30.24
C ASP A 300 -24.66 -6.42 29.53
N PHE A 301 -25.53 -5.62 28.91
CA PHE A 301 -26.58 -6.15 28.03
C PHE A 301 -25.99 -6.58 26.67
N PRO A 302 -26.41 -7.73 26.10
CA PRO A 302 -26.01 -8.07 24.73
C PRO A 302 -26.59 -7.05 23.75
N VAL A 303 -25.80 -6.66 22.76
CA VAL A 303 -26.23 -5.84 21.63
C VAL A 303 -26.10 -6.65 20.35
N ASP A 304 -27.09 -6.53 19.46
CA ASP A 304 -27.19 -7.29 18.21
C ASP A 304 -26.32 -6.67 17.10
N GLY A 305 -26.02 -5.37 17.20
CA GLY A 305 -25.16 -4.69 16.25
C GLY A 305 -24.77 -3.28 16.70
N VAL A 306 -23.81 -2.70 15.97
CA VAL A 306 -23.33 -1.34 16.19
C VAL A 306 -23.46 -0.55 14.89
N ILE A 307 -24.16 0.57 14.93
CA ILE A 307 -24.31 1.52 13.82
C ILE A 307 -23.54 2.78 14.22
N SER A 308 -22.51 3.11 13.45
CA SER A 308 -21.68 4.28 13.68
C SER A 308 -21.85 5.30 12.56
N LEU A 309 -22.39 6.47 12.91
CA LEU A 309 -22.42 7.64 12.04
C LEU A 309 -21.19 8.54 12.26
N LEU A 310 -20.23 8.14 13.10
CA LEU A 310 -19.03 8.95 13.40
C LEU A 310 -18.25 9.31 12.13
N GLY A 311 -18.28 8.44 11.12
CA GLY A 311 -17.62 8.66 9.84
C GLY A 311 -18.16 9.84 9.01
N THR A 312 -19.29 10.46 9.40
CA THR A 312 -19.83 11.66 8.73
C THR A 312 -19.17 12.95 9.20
N ASP A 313 -18.49 12.94 10.35
CA ASP A 313 -17.81 14.11 10.90
C ASP A 313 -16.50 14.39 10.14
N GLU A 314 -16.56 15.39 9.27
CA GLU A 314 -15.43 15.85 8.46
C GLU A 314 -14.60 16.94 9.15
N SER A 315 -14.97 17.35 10.36
CA SER A 315 -14.22 18.38 11.08
C SER A 315 -12.77 17.94 11.33
N PRO A 316 -11.79 18.85 11.28
CA PRO A 316 -10.39 18.52 11.57
C PRO A 316 -10.22 18.03 13.02
N HIS A 317 -9.44 16.96 13.20
CA HIS A 317 -9.10 16.49 14.54
C HIS A 317 -8.23 17.51 15.28
N ALA A 318 -8.57 17.84 16.53
CA ALA A 318 -7.96 18.92 17.30
C ALA A 318 -6.42 18.83 17.41
N ALA A 319 -5.88 17.63 17.67
CA ALA A 319 -4.43 17.42 17.77
C ALA A 319 -3.75 17.11 16.42
N HIS A 320 -4.52 16.72 15.41
CA HIS A 320 -4.00 16.25 14.12
C HIS A 320 -4.86 16.77 12.95
N PRO A 321 -4.75 18.05 12.58
CA PRO A 321 -5.68 18.71 11.65
C PRO A 321 -5.73 18.12 10.23
N VAL A 322 -4.76 17.27 9.86
CA VAL A 322 -4.72 16.52 8.59
C VAL A 322 -5.65 15.30 8.58
N LEU A 323 -6.18 14.90 9.75
CA LEU A 323 -7.16 13.83 9.91
C LEU A 323 -8.52 14.43 10.25
N SER A 324 -9.61 13.81 9.78
CA SER A 324 -10.94 14.15 10.29
C SER A 324 -11.21 13.49 11.64
N ALA A 325 -12.01 14.16 12.47
CA ALA A 325 -12.54 13.62 13.71
C ALA A 325 -13.23 12.28 13.46
N GLY A 326 -14.08 12.18 12.42
CA GLY A 326 -14.77 10.94 12.09
C GLY A 326 -13.86 9.76 11.74
N THR A 327 -12.72 10.01 11.07
CA THR A 327 -11.73 8.95 10.77
C THR A 327 -11.02 8.50 12.05
N ALA A 328 -10.61 9.45 12.89
CA ALA A 328 -9.94 9.16 14.17
C ALA A 328 -10.87 8.39 15.12
N LEU A 329 -12.12 8.84 15.26
CA LEU A 329 -13.15 8.21 16.08
C LEU A 329 -13.52 6.82 15.56
N THR A 330 -13.55 6.60 14.24
CA THR A 330 -13.80 5.26 13.69
C THR A 330 -12.70 4.28 14.11
N LEU A 331 -11.43 4.68 14.06
CA LEU A 331 -10.31 3.86 14.54
C LEU A 331 -10.43 3.57 16.04
N ALA A 332 -10.68 4.61 16.83
CA ALA A 332 -10.82 4.49 18.28
C ALA A 332 -12.02 3.61 18.66
N LEU A 333 -13.13 3.67 17.92
CA LEU A 333 -14.32 2.83 18.12
C LEU A 333 -14.02 1.35 17.87
N VAL A 334 -13.32 1.03 16.77
CA VAL A 334 -12.92 -0.36 16.47
C VAL A 334 -12.10 -0.96 17.63
N GLN A 335 -11.18 -0.15 18.18
CA GLN A 335 -10.35 -0.54 19.31
C GLN A 335 -11.18 -0.69 20.61
N ALA A 336 -11.99 0.31 20.94
CA ALA A 336 -12.80 0.35 22.15
C ALA A 336 -13.84 -0.79 22.21
N LEU A 337 -14.45 -1.15 21.07
CA LEU A 337 -15.33 -2.33 20.98
C LEU A 337 -14.58 -3.62 21.31
N GLY A 338 -13.29 -3.71 20.94
CA GLY A 338 -12.43 -4.83 21.28
C GLY A 338 -12.15 -4.91 22.78
N ASP A 339 -11.82 -3.79 23.39
CA ASP A 339 -11.53 -3.71 24.82
C ASP A 339 -12.76 -3.96 25.68
N ALA A 340 -13.92 -3.48 25.24
CA ALA A 340 -15.21 -3.73 25.89
C ALA A 340 -15.71 -5.18 25.74
N GLY A 341 -15.05 -6.00 24.90
CA GLY A 341 -15.50 -7.37 24.62
C GLY A 341 -16.80 -7.44 23.83
N ILE A 342 -17.22 -6.35 23.17
CA ILE A 342 -18.46 -6.30 22.38
C ILE A 342 -18.22 -7.03 21.05
N ALA A 343 -18.86 -8.18 20.88
CA ALA A 343 -18.72 -9.03 19.70
C ALA A 343 -19.65 -8.67 18.53
N ALA A 344 -20.57 -7.72 18.74
CA ALA A 344 -21.57 -7.33 17.76
C ALA A 344 -20.94 -6.71 16.49
N PRO A 345 -21.52 -6.94 15.30
CA PRO A 345 -21.00 -6.41 14.05
C PRO A 345 -21.09 -4.88 13.99
N LEU A 346 -19.95 -4.23 13.72
CA LEU A 346 -19.87 -2.79 13.45
C LEU A 346 -20.17 -2.46 11.98
N TRP A 347 -21.17 -1.60 11.79
CA TRP A 347 -21.50 -0.96 10.53
C TRP A 347 -21.08 0.52 10.59
N ALA A 348 -20.07 0.88 9.81
CA ALA A 348 -19.59 2.25 9.70
C ALA A 348 -20.25 2.93 8.51
N LEU A 349 -21.00 4.01 8.79
CA LEU A 349 -21.79 4.71 7.79
C LEU A 349 -21.10 6.00 7.37
N THR A 350 -21.26 6.33 6.09
CA THR A 350 -20.88 7.60 5.48
C THR A 350 -22.08 8.24 4.79
N ARG A 351 -21.98 9.52 4.46
CA ARG A 351 -23.06 10.31 3.83
C ARG A 351 -22.57 10.92 2.53
N SER A 352 -23.16 10.49 1.41
CA SER A 352 -22.80 10.93 0.05
C SER A 352 -21.29 10.91 -0.22
N ALA A 353 -20.56 9.99 0.42
CA ALA A 353 -19.11 9.88 0.33
C ALA A 353 -18.66 9.05 -0.86
N MET A 354 -19.57 8.32 -1.51
CA MET A 354 -19.25 7.48 -2.67
C MET A 354 -20.04 7.92 -3.92
N SER A 355 -19.49 7.64 -5.10
CA SER A 355 -20.22 7.78 -6.37
C SER A 355 -20.51 6.41 -6.97
N THR A 356 -21.81 6.10 -7.10
CA THR A 356 -22.33 4.94 -7.84
C THR A 356 -22.47 5.21 -9.35
N GLY A 357 -22.40 6.48 -9.76
CA GLY A 357 -22.47 6.90 -11.15
C GLY A 357 -22.59 8.42 -11.28
N ARG A 358 -22.76 8.89 -12.53
CA ARG A 358 -22.75 10.33 -12.89
C ARG A 358 -23.88 11.18 -12.27
N ALA A 359 -24.91 10.55 -11.70
CA ALA A 359 -26.03 11.25 -11.08
C ALA A 359 -25.80 11.54 -9.59
N ASP A 360 -24.75 10.97 -9.00
CA ASP A 360 -24.42 11.21 -7.59
C ASP A 360 -23.66 12.54 -7.45
N PRO A 361 -23.79 13.23 -6.30
CA PRO A 361 -23.02 14.44 -6.01
C PRO A 361 -21.52 14.14 -5.99
N VAL A 362 -20.71 15.21 -5.98
CA VAL A 362 -19.25 15.09 -5.83
C VAL A 362 -18.95 14.37 -4.50
N PRO A 363 -18.26 13.23 -4.52
CA PRO A 363 -17.98 12.46 -3.32
C PRO A 363 -17.08 13.22 -2.33
N SER A 364 -17.36 13.09 -1.03
CA SER A 364 -16.47 13.61 0.02
C SER A 364 -15.15 12.86 0.07
N ALA A 365 -14.03 13.54 -0.24
CA ALA A 365 -12.69 12.96 -0.12
C ALA A 365 -12.32 12.62 1.33
N THR A 366 -12.83 13.38 2.31
CA THR A 366 -12.56 13.18 3.74
C THR A 366 -13.12 11.85 4.23
N GLN A 367 -14.38 11.56 3.92
CA GLN A 367 -15.05 10.33 4.35
C GLN A 367 -14.53 9.07 3.64
N HIS A 368 -13.79 9.19 2.52
CA HIS A 368 -13.14 8.05 1.89
C HIS A 368 -12.10 7.37 2.79
N ALA A 369 -11.49 8.11 3.71
CA ALA A 369 -10.51 7.56 4.65
C ALA A 369 -11.16 6.48 5.55
N VAL A 370 -12.41 6.69 5.98
CA VAL A 370 -13.21 5.71 6.73
C VAL A 370 -13.38 4.42 5.94
N TRP A 371 -13.62 4.50 4.63
CA TRP A 371 -13.71 3.33 3.77
C TRP A 371 -12.37 2.61 3.57
N GLY A 372 -11.26 3.36 3.53
CA GLY A 372 -9.91 2.81 3.53
C GLY A 372 -9.64 1.98 4.78
N LEU A 373 -9.88 2.60 5.94
CA LEU A 373 -9.74 1.99 7.25
C LEU A 373 -10.65 0.77 7.42
N GLY A 374 -11.93 0.90 7.10
CA GLY A 374 -12.93 -0.17 7.27
C GLY A 374 -12.65 -1.42 6.46
N ARG A 375 -12.08 -1.30 5.25
CA ARG A 375 -11.64 -2.46 4.46
C ARG A 375 -10.50 -3.24 5.12
N VAL A 376 -9.64 -2.56 5.89
CA VAL A 376 -8.59 -3.21 6.67
C VAL A 376 -9.18 -3.82 7.95
N ALA A 377 -10.07 -3.09 8.64
CA ALA A 377 -10.77 -3.59 9.82
C ALA A 377 -11.58 -4.87 9.52
N ALA A 378 -12.18 -4.98 8.33
CA ALA A 378 -12.84 -6.20 7.86
C ALA A 378 -11.90 -7.41 7.80
N LEU A 379 -10.63 -7.21 7.45
CA LEU A 379 -9.61 -8.27 7.36
C LEU A 379 -9.03 -8.64 8.74
N GLU A 380 -8.88 -7.66 9.63
CA GLU A 380 -8.28 -7.84 10.96
C GLU A 380 -9.30 -8.30 12.01
N HIS A 381 -10.57 -7.91 11.87
CA HIS A 381 -11.63 -8.12 12.84
C HIS A 381 -12.91 -8.67 12.21
N ALA A 382 -12.78 -9.59 11.25
CA ALA A 382 -13.88 -10.16 10.45
C ALA A 382 -15.11 -10.65 11.25
N ARG A 383 -14.92 -11.10 12.51
CA ARG A 383 -16.03 -11.58 13.35
C ARG A 383 -16.90 -10.46 13.94
N ARG A 384 -16.37 -9.24 14.03
CA ARG A 384 -16.99 -8.07 14.67
C ARG A 384 -17.21 -6.92 13.69
N TRP A 385 -16.95 -7.15 12.41
CA TRP A 385 -17.12 -6.17 11.35
C TRP A 385 -18.36 -6.54 10.54
N GLY A 386 -19.33 -5.63 10.48
CA GLY A 386 -20.51 -5.75 9.62
C GLY A 386 -20.21 -5.25 8.23
N GLY A 387 -19.79 -3.99 8.12
CA GLY A 387 -19.49 -3.39 6.81
C GLY A 387 -19.46 -1.87 6.77
N LEU A 388 -19.34 -1.35 5.57
CA LEU A 388 -19.37 0.05 5.18
C LEU A 388 -20.66 0.33 4.39
N ILE A 389 -21.41 1.36 4.80
CA ILE A 389 -22.64 1.76 4.11
C ILE A 389 -22.60 3.26 3.82
N ASP A 390 -22.70 3.64 2.55
CA ASP A 390 -22.85 5.04 2.16
C ASP A 390 -24.31 5.38 1.91
N LEU A 391 -24.84 6.32 2.70
CA LEU A 391 -26.22 6.79 2.64
C LEU A 391 -26.38 8.05 1.79
N PRO A 392 -27.56 8.31 1.23
CA PRO A 392 -27.83 9.53 0.47
C PRO A 392 -28.03 10.74 1.40
N ASP A 393 -27.93 11.95 0.84
CA ASP A 393 -28.21 13.20 1.58
C ASP A 393 -29.66 13.33 2.02
N THR A 394 -30.60 12.77 1.27
CA THR A 394 -32.01 12.75 1.61
C THR A 394 -32.40 11.37 2.13
N ILE A 395 -32.87 11.32 3.37
CA ILE A 395 -33.36 10.10 4.00
C ILE A 395 -34.87 10.01 3.81
N ASP A 396 -35.31 9.00 3.07
CA ASP A 396 -36.71 8.64 2.90
C ASP A 396 -36.97 7.22 3.46
N ASP A 397 -38.25 6.84 3.57
CA ASP A 397 -38.63 5.51 4.06
C ASP A 397 -37.98 4.38 3.25
N ARG A 398 -37.80 4.56 1.94
CA ARG A 398 -37.19 3.55 1.07
C ARG A 398 -35.70 3.38 1.33
N ALA A 399 -34.98 4.46 1.65
CA ALA A 399 -33.57 4.41 2.04
C ALA A 399 -33.42 3.64 3.36
N ILE A 400 -34.31 3.89 4.32
CA ILE A 400 -34.32 3.19 5.62
C ILE A 400 -34.69 1.72 5.46
N ASP A 401 -35.70 1.38 4.64
CA ASP A 401 -36.08 -0.02 4.38
C ASP A 401 -34.92 -0.81 3.77
N ARG A 402 -34.12 -0.17 2.91
CA ARG A 402 -32.92 -0.77 2.32
C ARG A 402 -31.79 -0.86 3.35
N LEU A 403 -31.64 0.14 4.21
CA LEU A 403 -30.65 0.13 5.28
C LEU A 403 -30.93 -1.02 6.25
N ALA A 404 -32.16 -1.17 6.73
CA ALA A 404 -32.59 -2.29 7.57
C ALA A 404 -32.35 -3.65 6.88
N ALA A 405 -32.67 -3.75 5.59
CA ALA A 405 -32.39 -4.95 4.80
C ALA A 405 -30.89 -5.28 4.72
N VAL A 406 -30.04 -4.27 4.56
CA VAL A 406 -28.58 -4.45 4.47
C VAL A 406 -28.00 -4.85 5.82
N LEU A 407 -28.43 -4.22 6.91
CA LEU A 407 -27.95 -4.48 8.27
C LEU A 407 -28.30 -5.90 8.76
N THR A 408 -29.36 -6.52 8.23
CA THR A 408 -29.82 -7.87 8.59
C THR A 408 -29.27 -8.98 7.69
N GLN A 409 -28.57 -8.65 6.60
CA GLN A 409 -27.89 -9.65 5.76
C GLN A 409 -26.38 -9.72 6.04
N SER A 410 -25.74 -10.82 5.64
CA SER A 410 -24.31 -11.06 5.84
C SER A 410 -23.47 -11.13 4.55
N ALA A 411 -24.08 -10.90 3.39
CA ALA A 411 -23.43 -11.18 2.10
C ALA A 411 -22.60 -10.01 1.52
N GLU A 412 -22.88 -8.77 1.91
CA GLU A 412 -22.24 -7.57 1.34
C GLU A 412 -21.78 -6.63 2.45
N ASP A 413 -20.50 -6.27 2.43
CA ASP A 413 -19.84 -5.45 3.46
C ASP A 413 -19.46 -4.04 2.95
N GLN A 414 -19.79 -3.71 1.70
CA GLN A 414 -19.46 -2.46 1.03
C GLN A 414 -20.63 -2.02 0.15
N VAL A 415 -21.54 -1.24 0.73
CA VAL A 415 -22.84 -0.92 0.14
C VAL A 415 -23.02 0.59 -0.01
N ALA A 416 -23.65 1.03 -1.10
CA ALA A 416 -24.14 2.39 -1.26
C ALA A 416 -25.66 2.35 -1.47
N ILE A 417 -26.40 3.14 -0.69
CA ILE A 417 -27.85 3.26 -0.78
C ILE A 417 -28.16 4.57 -1.50
N ARG A 418 -29.01 4.49 -2.52
CA ARG A 418 -29.50 5.63 -3.31
C ARG A 418 -30.99 5.50 -3.52
N ALA A 419 -31.64 6.56 -4.01
CA ALA A 419 -33.06 6.53 -4.39
C ALA A 419 -33.41 5.34 -5.32
N ARG A 420 -32.49 5.01 -6.24
CA ARG A 420 -32.64 3.91 -7.22
C ARG A 420 -32.47 2.51 -6.65
N GLY A 421 -31.87 2.35 -5.48
CA GLY A 421 -31.61 1.02 -4.90
C GLY A 421 -30.36 0.98 -4.02
N ALA A 422 -30.02 -0.22 -3.56
CA ALA A 422 -28.76 -0.52 -2.90
C ALA A 422 -27.77 -1.11 -3.92
N PHE A 423 -26.50 -0.76 -3.80
CA PHE A 423 -25.44 -1.16 -4.72
C PHE A 423 -24.25 -1.72 -3.96
N GLY A 424 -23.72 -2.86 -4.39
CA GLY A 424 -22.50 -3.45 -3.85
C GLY A 424 -21.27 -3.00 -4.64
N ARG A 425 -20.19 -2.67 -3.93
CA ARG A 425 -18.91 -2.29 -4.56
C ARG A 425 -18.24 -3.50 -5.21
N ARG A 426 -17.69 -3.32 -6.41
CA ARG A 426 -16.96 -4.36 -7.17
C ARG A 426 -15.72 -3.77 -7.82
N LEU A 427 -14.65 -4.58 -7.87
CA LEU A 427 -13.51 -4.31 -8.73
C LEU A 427 -13.77 -4.95 -10.10
N THR A 428 -13.65 -4.18 -11.16
CA THR A 428 -13.89 -4.64 -12.54
C THR A 428 -12.73 -4.24 -13.43
N GLN A 429 -12.43 -5.04 -14.46
CA GLN A 429 -11.41 -4.69 -15.43
C GLN A 429 -11.83 -3.39 -16.15
N ALA A 430 -10.90 -2.45 -16.22
CA ALA A 430 -11.08 -1.25 -17.02
C ALA A 430 -10.83 -1.64 -18.48
N THR A 431 -11.87 -2.02 -19.20
CA THR A 431 -11.77 -2.15 -20.65
C THR A 431 -11.48 -0.76 -21.19
N ALA A 432 -10.28 -0.53 -21.71
CA ALA A 432 -9.97 0.64 -22.49
C ALA A 432 -11.06 0.74 -23.56
N HIS A 433 -11.84 1.82 -23.55
CA HIS A 433 -12.65 2.12 -24.72
C HIS A 433 -11.62 2.29 -25.83
N ARG A 434 -11.62 1.36 -26.80
CA ARG A 434 -10.79 1.49 -27.99
C ARG A 434 -11.27 2.74 -28.69
N ASP A 435 -10.68 3.86 -28.33
CA ASP A 435 -10.90 5.11 -29.04
C ASP A 435 -10.19 4.92 -30.36
N THR A 436 -10.93 4.42 -31.34
CA THR A 436 -10.49 4.27 -32.74
C THR A 436 -10.34 5.62 -33.42
N GLY A 437 -10.65 6.73 -32.71
CA GLY A 437 -10.40 8.08 -33.12
C GLY A 437 -9.01 8.56 -32.69
N THR A 438 -8.39 9.35 -33.54
CA THR A 438 -7.10 10.04 -33.40
C THR A 438 -7.06 11.01 -32.21
N THR A 439 -7.20 10.52 -30.98
CA THR A 439 -6.89 11.32 -29.79
C THR A 439 -5.40 11.56 -29.80
N HIS A 440 -5.02 12.84 -29.88
CA HIS A 440 -3.62 13.23 -29.72
C HIS A 440 -3.15 12.70 -28.37
N GLY A 441 -2.20 11.76 -28.38
CA GLY A 441 -1.63 11.21 -27.17
C GLY A 441 -1.21 12.34 -26.23
N TRP A 442 -1.46 12.15 -24.93
CA TRP A 442 -1.07 13.15 -23.94
C TRP A 442 0.44 13.40 -24.05
N SER A 443 0.82 14.66 -24.24
CA SER A 443 2.21 15.09 -24.34
C SER A 443 2.39 16.33 -23.46
N PRO A 444 3.26 16.29 -22.44
CA PRO A 444 3.45 17.42 -21.54
C PRO A 444 4.02 18.62 -22.30
N ARG A 445 3.58 19.82 -21.94
CA ARG A 445 4.12 21.10 -22.45
C ARG A 445 4.52 21.99 -21.28
N GLY A 446 5.61 22.75 -21.43
CA GLY A 446 6.09 23.66 -20.40
C GLY A 446 6.74 22.91 -19.23
N THR A 447 6.41 23.31 -18.00
CA THR A 447 6.99 22.77 -16.77
C THR A 447 6.09 21.70 -16.16
N VAL A 448 6.64 20.51 -15.90
CA VAL A 448 5.97 19.43 -15.17
C VAL A 448 6.51 19.39 -13.74
N LEU A 449 5.63 19.50 -12.74
CA LEU A 449 5.97 19.36 -11.33
C LEU A 449 5.76 17.91 -10.90
N ILE A 450 6.79 17.29 -10.32
CA ILE A 450 6.71 15.94 -9.73
C ILE A 450 6.98 16.03 -8.23
N THR A 451 5.95 15.78 -7.42
CA THR A 451 6.08 15.71 -5.97
C THR A 451 6.65 14.36 -5.56
N GLY A 452 7.66 14.34 -4.68
CA GLY A 452 8.39 13.11 -4.35
C GLY A 452 9.35 12.62 -5.45
N GLY A 453 9.76 13.51 -6.38
CA GLY A 453 10.60 13.20 -7.55
C GLY A 453 11.98 12.60 -7.27
N THR A 454 12.45 12.64 -6.02
CA THR A 454 13.71 11.98 -5.61
C THR A 454 13.51 10.55 -5.10
N GLY A 455 12.26 10.07 -5.06
CA GLY A 455 11.92 8.68 -4.73
C GLY A 455 11.97 7.76 -5.95
N ALA A 456 11.91 6.45 -5.72
CA ALA A 456 12.04 5.44 -6.77
C ALA A 456 10.94 5.47 -7.86
N LEU A 457 9.79 6.10 -7.59
CA LEU A 457 8.68 6.24 -8.54
C LEU A 457 8.61 7.61 -9.21
N GLY A 458 9.33 8.60 -8.68
CA GLY A 458 9.22 10.02 -9.03
C GLY A 458 10.16 10.45 -10.14
#